data_AF-A0A0T1W6W9-F1
#
_entry.id   AF-A0A0T1W6W9-F1
#
_cell.length_a   1.000
_cell.length_b   1.000
_cell.length_c   1.000
_cell.angle_alpha   90.00
_cell.angle_beta   90.00
_cell.angle_gamma   90.00
#
_symmetry.space_group_name_H-M   'P 1'
#
loop_
_entity.id
_entity.type
_entity.pdbx_description
1 polymer ?
#
loop_
_entity_poly.entity_id
_entity_poly.type
_entity_poly.pdbx_seq_one_letter_code
_entity_poly.pdbx_strand_id
1 'polypeptide(L)'
;MTRSFARAIDSCLGDTAPVDLVKIDVEGFEDRAIAGLGSTLVKWAPAVIFEVIEAAKREEIERTFRERGYSFYKLGARGPEECASLRPPSDTRYRNYLAVRQSRHKETVESLAVRI
;
A
#
# COMPACT_ATOMS: atom_id res chain seq x y z
N MET A 1 10.72 -0.77 -31.35
CA MET A 1 9.95 -0.22 -30.21
C MET A 1 9.14 -1.35 -29.60
N THR A 2 9.52 -1.85 -28.43
CA THR A 2 8.75 -2.86 -27.70
C THR A 2 7.56 -2.15 -27.06
N ARG A 3 6.33 -2.48 -27.45
CA ARG A 3 5.13 -1.98 -26.75
C ARG A 3 5.10 -2.65 -25.37
N SER A 4 5.28 -1.87 -24.32
CA SER A 4 4.90 -2.28 -22.97
C SER A 4 3.38 -2.12 -22.84
N PHE A 5 2.70 -3.19 -22.45
CA PHE A 5 1.26 -3.18 -22.18
C PHE A 5 1.06 -3.23 -20.66
N ALA A 6 0.70 -2.10 -20.07
CA ALA A 6 0.23 -2.05 -18.68
C ALA A 6 -1.30 -2.11 -18.65
N ARG A 7 -1.86 -2.78 -17.64
CA ARG A 7 -3.29 -2.84 -17.36
C ARG A 7 -3.54 -2.63 -15.87
N ALA A 8 -4.74 -2.17 -15.50
CA ALA A 8 -5.14 -2.05 -14.10
C ALA A 8 -5.13 -3.42 -13.43
N ILE A 9 -4.69 -3.51 -12.18
CA ILE A 9 -4.64 -4.78 -11.43
C ILE A 9 -6.04 -5.39 -11.35
N ASP A 10 -7.08 -4.58 -11.12
CA ASP A 10 -8.48 -5.03 -11.11
C ASP A 10 -8.89 -5.78 -12.39
N SER A 11 -8.33 -5.44 -13.56
CA SER A 11 -8.62 -6.15 -14.81
C SER A 11 -7.95 -7.51 -14.94
N CYS A 12 -7.02 -7.83 -14.05
CA CYS A 12 -6.32 -9.10 -13.98
C CYS A 12 -6.94 -10.06 -12.94
N LEU A 13 -7.75 -9.55 -12.03
CA LEU A 13 -8.30 -10.31 -10.92
C LEU A 13 -9.64 -10.94 -11.32
N GLY A 14 -9.82 -12.21 -10.95
CA GLY A 14 -11.12 -12.88 -11.01
C GLY A 14 -11.91 -12.66 -9.73
N ASP A 15 -13.19 -13.02 -9.74
CA ASP A 15 -14.11 -12.83 -8.61
C ASP A 15 -14.21 -14.02 -7.65
N THR A 16 -13.29 -14.98 -7.74
CA THR A 16 -13.44 -16.30 -7.08
C THR A 16 -13.06 -16.31 -5.59
N ALA A 17 -12.27 -15.35 -5.12
CA ALA A 17 -11.84 -15.29 -3.72
C ALA A 17 -11.56 -13.84 -3.27
N PRO A 18 -11.79 -13.50 -1.97
CA PRO A 18 -11.41 -12.21 -1.44
C PRO A 18 -9.87 -12.04 -1.43
N VAL A 19 -9.41 -10.81 -1.66
CA VAL A 19 -7.99 -10.45 -1.49
C VAL A 19 -7.81 -9.85 -0.11
N ASP A 20 -6.93 -10.47 0.68
CA ASP A 20 -6.63 -10.02 2.05
C ASP A 20 -5.36 -9.18 2.14
N LEU A 21 -4.41 -9.39 1.22
CA LEU A 21 -3.11 -8.70 1.19
C LEU A 21 -2.66 -8.47 -0.25
N VAL A 22 -2.10 -7.29 -0.50
CA VAL A 22 -1.41 -6.94 -1.75
C VAL A 22 0.00 -6.45 -1.41
N LYS A 23 1.02 -6.95 -2.12
CA LYS A 23 2.35 -6.35 -2.15
C LYS A 23 2.57 -5.74 -3.53
N ILE A 24 2.98 -4.47 -3.55
CA ILE A 24 3.34 -3.72 -4.75
C ILE A 24 4.83 -3.41 -4.67
N ASP A 25 5.54 -3.77 -5.73
CA ASP A 25 6.97 -3.55 -5.90
C ASP A 25 7.22 -3.40 -7.39
N VAL A 26 7.11 -2.16 -7.89
CA VAL A 26 7.04 -1.87 -9.33
C VAL A 26 8.03 -0.79 -9.76
N GLU A 27 9.15 -0.66 -9.03
CA GLU A 27 10.30 0.19 -9.40
C GLU A 27 9.90 1.63 -9.80
N GLY A 28 9.08 2.29 -8.98
CA GLY A 28 8.71 3.70 -9.15
C GLY A 28 7.37 3.97 -9.83
N PHE A 29 6.59 2.92 -10.12
CA PHE A 29 5.24 3.02 -10.69
C PHE A 29 4.12 2.70 -9.67
N GLU A 30 4.41 2.81 -8.37
CA GLU A 30 3.49 2.42 -7.30
C GLU A 30 2.18 3.20 -7.35
N ASP A 31 2.22 4.49 -7.67
CA ASP A 31 1.04 5.35 -7.86
C ASP A 31 0.06 4.77 -8.88
N ARG A 32 0.57 4.34 -10.03
CA ARG A 32 -0.24 3.75 -11.12
C ARG A 32 -0.76 2.37 -10.76
N ALA A 33 0.08 1.55 -10.14
CA ALA A 33 -0.34 0.22 -9.67
C ALA A 33 -1.46 0.32 -8.63
N ILE A 34 -1.32 1.24 -7.67
CA ILE A 34 -2.32 1.52 -6.62
C ILE A 34 -3.62 2.07 -7.22
N ALA A 35 -3.53 2.99 -8.19
CA ALA A 35 -4.70 3.48 -8.91
C ALA A 35 -5.46 2.35 -9.64
N GLY A 36 -4.75 1.31 -10.07
CA GLY A 36 -5.31 0.11 -10.69
C GLY A 36 -6.03 -0.85 -9.73
N LEU A 37 -6.04 -0.59 -8.42
CA LEU A 37 -6.72 -1.39 -7.39
C LEU A 37 -8.07 -0.79 -6.94
N GLY A 38 -8.62 0.16 -7.68
CA GLY A 38 -9.76 0.99 -7.23
C GLY A 38 -10.95 0.20 -6.66
N SER A 39 -11.42 -0.84 -7.36
CA SER A 39 -12.52 -1.70 -6.92
C SER A 39 -12.07 -2.72 -5.87
N THR A 40 -10.87 -3.27 -5.98
CA THR A 40 -10.29 -4.18 -4.99
C THR A 40 -10.19 -3.55 -3.60
N LEU A 41 -9.72 -2.29 -3.51
CA LEU A 41 -9.59 -1.54 -2.27
C LEU A 41 -10.94 -1.29 -1.58
N VAL A 42 -12.02 -1.19 -2.36
CA VAL A 42 -13.39 -0.96 -1.86
C VAL A 42 -14.06 -2.28 -1.49
N LYS A 43 -14.01 -3.28 -2.39
CA LYS A 43 -14.71 -4.56 -2.29
C LYS A 43 -14.14 -5.43 -1.17
N TRP A 44 -12.81 -5.55 -1.12
CA TRP A 44 -12.14 -6.48 -0.22
C TRP A 44 -11.34 -5.80 0.89
N ALA A 45 -11.03 -4.51 0.73
CA ALA A 45 -10.27 -3.76 1.71
C ALA A 45 -8.97 -4.46 2.20
N PRO A 46 -8.10 -4.95 1.30
CA PRO A 46 -6.91 -5.68 1.67
C PRO A 46 -5.92 -4.80 2.44
N ALA A 47 -5.07 -5.41 3.26
CA ALA A 47 -3.81 -4.76 3.63
C ALA A 47 -2.95 -4.54 2.37
N VAL A 48 -2.25 -3.40 2.27
CA VAL A 48 -1.39 -3.12 1.10
C VAL A 48 0.00 -2.73 1.55
N ILE A 49 1.01 -3.48 1.12
CA ILE A 49 2.42 -3.14 1.31
C ILE A 49 2.95 -2.57 0.00
N PHE A 50 3.60 -1.41 0.04
CA PHE A 50 4.15 -0.76 -1.15
C PHE A 50 5.43 0.02 -0.84
N GLU A 51 6.29 0.18 -1.84
CA GLU A 51 7.51 0.97 -1.69
C GLU A 51 7.20 2.47 -1.86
N VAL A 52 7.90 3.31 -1.10
CA VAL A 52 7.98 4.74 -1.39
C VAL A 52 9.43 5.04 -1.71
N ILE A 53 9.74 5.27 -2.98
CA ILE A 53 11.11 5.51 -3.45
C ILE A 53 11.32 7.02 -3.61
N GLU A 54 10.43 7.69 -4.35
CA GLU A 54 10.58 9.11 -4.68
C GLU A 54 9.55 10.02 -4.00
N ALA A 55 9.88 11.31 -3.98
CA ALA A 55 9.03 12.33 -3.42
C ALA A 55 7.77 12.60 -4.26
N ALA A 56 7.92 12.54 -5.58
CA ALA A 56 6.84 12.72 -6.53
C ALA A 56 5.80 11.62 -6.33
N LYS A 57 4.51 11.94 -6.48
CA LYS A 57 3.39 10.98 -6.45
C LYS A 57 2.92 10.43 -5.10
N ARG A 58 3.63 10.72 -4.00
CA ARG A 58 3.16 10.36 -2.65
C ARG A 58 1.78 10.91 -2.31
N GLU A 59 1.49 12.15 -2.69
CA GLU A 59 0.20 12.79 -2.42
C GLU A 59 -0.96 12.06 -3.12
N GLU A 60 -0.74 11.55 -4.33
CA GLU A 60 -1.74 10.80 -5.09
C GLU A 60 -2.02 9.44 -4.43
N ILE A 61 -0.96 8.77 -3.97
CA ILE A 61 -1.07 7.52 -3.19
C ILE A 61 -1.82 7.78 -1.88
N GLU A 62 -1.40 8.79 -1.13
CA GLU A 62 -2.00 9.18 0.14
C GLU A 62 -3.49 9.46 -0.01
N ARG A 63 -3.85 10.29 -1.00
CA ARG A 63 -5.24 10.61 -1.32
C ARG A 63 -6.05 9.35 -1.61
N THR A 64 -5.55 8.48 -2.48
CA THR A 64 -6.24 7.25 -2.90
C THR A 64 -6.61 6.37 -1.70
N PHE A 65 -5.68 6.19 -0.76
CA PHE A 65 -5.90 5.39 0.43
C PHE A 65 -6.75 6.10 1.49
N ARG A 66 -6.49 7.39 1.79
CA ARG A 66 -7.23 8.13 2.82
C ARG A 66 -8.71 8.29 2.48
N GLU A 67 -9.04 8.57 1.22
CA GLU A 67 -10.43 8.62 0.73
C GLU A 67 -11.19 7.30 0.98
N ARG A 68 -10.47 6.19 1.16
CA ARG A 68 -11.02 4.85 1.42
C ARG A 68 -10.89 4.42 2.89
N GLY A 69 -10.42 5.31 3.78
CA GLY A 69 -10.33 5.07 5.21
C GLY A 69 -9.12 4.23 5.65
N TYR A 70 -8.02 4.28 4.90
CA TYR A 70 -6.77 3.61 5.26
C TYR A 70 -5.86 4.50 6.12
N SER A 71 -5.18 3.87 7.08
CA SER A 71 -4.04 4.41 7.84
C SER A 71 -2.72 3.87 7.29
N PHE A 72 -1.63 4.61 7.49
CA PHE A 72 -0.29 4.21 7.02
C PHE A 72 0.64 3.88 8.18
N TYR A 73 1.49 2.88 7.96
CA TYR A 73 2.52 2.46 8.87
C TYR A 73 3.84 2.32 8.10
N LYS A 74 4.91 2.93 8.61
CA LYS A 74 6.27 2.71 8.11
C LYS A 74 6.77 1.35 8.60
N LEU A 75 7.25 0.50 7.69
CA LEU A 75 7.86 -0.77 8.09
C LEU A 75 9.36 -0.56 8.35
N GLY A 76 9.78 -0.79 9.60
CA GLY A 76 11.17 -0.65 10.05
C GLY A 76 11.69 -1.90 10.76
N ALA A 77 12.92 -1.81 11.28
CA ALA A 77 13.54 -2.88 12.07
C ALA A 77 12.73 -3.28 13.31
N ARG A 78 11.99 -2.31 13.87
CA ARG A 78 11.11 -2.47 15.03
C ARG A 78 9.64 -2.61 14.60
N GLY A 79 9.39 -3.26 13.47
CA GLY A 79 8.02 -3.47 12.99
C GLY A 79 7.34 -2.20 12.45
N PRO A 80 5.99 -2.19 12.39
CA PRO A 80 5.21 -1.10 11.82
C PRO A 80 5.06 0.09 12.77
N GLU A 81 5.38 1.30 12.30
CA GLU A 81 5.22 2.57 13.03
C GLU A 81 4.17 3.43 12.32
N GLU A 82 3.06 3.78 12.98
CA GLU A 82 2.03 4.62 12.36
C GLU A 82 2.60 5.97 11.92
N CYS A 83 2.23 6.42 10.72
CA CYS A 83 2.70 7.69 10.19
C CYS A 83 1.55 8.47 9.54
N ALA A 84 1.51 9.77 9.80
CA ALA A 84 0.51 10.64 9.21
C ALA A 84 0.72 10.84 7.70
N SER A 85 1.93 10.60 7.18
CA SER A 85 2.26 10.85 5.77
C SER A 85 3.47 10.05 5.30
N LEU A 86 3.53 9.79 4.00
CA LEU A 86 4.57 9.04 3.32
C LEU A 86 5.82 9.91 3.13
N ARG A 87 6.99 9.31 3.33
CA ARG A 87 8.29 9.96 3.19
C ARG A 87 9.25 9.03 2.44
N PRO A 88 10.03 9.55 1.49
CA PRO A 88 11.18 8.83 0.97
C PRO A 88 12.06 8.39 2.13
N PRO A 89 12.60 7.18 2.06
CA PRO A 89 13.43 6.63 3.11
C PRO A 89 14.77 7.36 3.17
N SER A 90 15.23 7.68 4.38
CA SER A 90 16.64 8.03 4.62
C SER A 90 17.55 6.80 4.57
N ASP A 91 16.99 5.62 4.86
CA ASP A 91 17.65 4.31 4.78
C ASP A 91 16.91 3.42 3.77
N THR A 92 17.56 3.14 2.64
CA THR A 92 17.00 2.39 1.53
C THR A 92 16.64 0.94 1.87
N ARG A 93 17.02 0.41 3.04
CA ARG A 93 16.56 -0.90 3.51
C ARG A 93 15.10 -0.89 3.95
N TYR A 94 14.58 0.27 4.34
CA TYR A 94 13.24 0.44 4.88
C TYR A 94 12.43 1.35 3.97
N ARG A 95 12.11 0.91 2.75
CA ARG A 95 11.28 1.67 1.80
C ARG A 95 9.80 1.34 1.87
N ASN A 96 9.49 0.20 2.47
CA ASN A 96 8.13 -0.32 2.51
C ASN A 96 7.25 0.41 3.53
N TYR A 97 6.02 0.65 3.11
CA TYR A 97 4.92 1.12 3.92
C TYR A 97 3.81 0.08 3.88
N LEU A 98 3.03 0.01 4.97
CA LEU A 98 1.81 -0.77 5.09
C LEU A 98 0.63 0.20 5.19
N ALA A 99 -0.35 0.04 4.31
CA ALA A 99 -1.65 0.66 4.38
C ALA A 99 -2.68 -0.36 4.89
N VAL A 100 -3.45 0.00 5.92
CA VAL A 100 -4.54 -0.84 6.45
C VAL A 100 -5.81 -0.03 6.66
N ARG A 101 -6.96 -0.63 6.34
CA ARG A 101 -8.26 -0.05 6.65
C ARG A 101 -8.64 -0.34 8.10
N GLN A 102 -9.11 0.67 8.81
CA GLN A 102 -9.34 0.63 10.27
C GLN A 102 -10.18 -0.57 10.73
N SER A 103 -11.16 -0.98 9.91
CA SER A 103 -12.14 -2.02 10.25
C SER A 103 -11.66 -3.47 10.10
N ARG A 104 -10.48 -3.75 9.53
CA ARG A 104 -10.08 -5.13 9.18
C ARG A 104 -8.73 -5.59 9.73
N HIS A 105 -7.75 -4.68 9.83
CA HIS A 105 -6.36 -5.07 10.13
C HIS A 105 -5.65 -4.19 11.15
N LYS A 106 -6.30 -3.12 11.64
CA LYS A 106 -5.66 -2.13 12.51
C LYS A 106 -5.25 -2.70 13.87
N GLU A 107 -6.14 -3.43 14.54
CA GLU A 107 -5.87 -4.05 15.84
C GLU A 107 -4.68 -5.03 15.78
N THR A 108 -4.61 -5.84 14.71
CA THR A 108 -3.49 -6.77 14.49
C THR A 108 -2.17 -6.02 14.35
N VAL A 109 -2.14 -4.93 13.57
CA VAL A 109 -0.93 -4.12 13.38
C VAL A 109 -0.52 -3.41 14.67
N GLU A 110 -1.46 -2.83 15.41
CA GLU A 110 -1.19 -2.18 16.70
C GLU A 110 -0.64 -3.17 17.73
N SER A 111 -1.14 -4.41 17.74
CA SER A 111 -0.61 -5.46 18.63
C SER A 111 0.84 -5.85 18.32
N LEU A 112 1.26 -5.73 17.05
CA LEU A 112 2.64 -5.99 16.61
C LEU A 112 3.56 -4.81 16.93
N ALA A 113 3.03 -3.59 16.92
CA ALA A 113 3.78 -2.38 17.27
C ALA A 113 4.14 -2.31 18.77
N VAL A 114 3.34 -2.94 19.64
CA VAL A 114 3.52 -2.90 21.12
C VAL A 114 4.47 -3.99 21.64
N ARG A 115 4.79 -5.01 20.84
CA ARG A 115 5.55 -6.20 21.28
C ARG A 115 7.08 -6.07 21.18
N ILE A 116 7.62 -4.85 21.15
CA ILE A 116 9.03 -4.56 20.86
C ILE A 116 9.63 -3.65 21.92
#